data_AF-A0A954MZU8-F1
#
_entry.id   AF-A0A954MZU8-F1
#
_cell.length_a   1.000
_cell.length_b   1.000
_cell.length_c   1.000
_cell.angle_alpha   90.00
_cell.angle_beta   90.00
_cell.angle_gamma   90.00
#
_symmetry.space_group_name_H-M   'P 1'
#
loop_
_entity.id
_entity.type
_entity.pdbx_description
1 polymer ?
#
loop_
_entity_poly.entity_id
_entity_poly.type
_entity_poly.pdbx_seq_one_letter_code
_entity_poly.pdbx_strand_id
1 'polypeptide(L)'
;MKKSGWLWGVVGIVLWGGIVSGQGLSPEEAAGRMKLPPGFESKVVAAEPLVRQPVAMDFDDRGRLWVIQYLQYPNPEGLKRVQVDRYSRTKYDRVPEPPPKGPRGADRITILEDSDGDGRMDRGKDFINGLNLTTGFAFGHGGVYVLNVPYLLFYPDRDRDDVPDEDPEVLLTGFGMEDAHSVANSLTFGPDGWLYGCQGSTVTANIRGIEFQQGVWRYHPVTKEFELFCEGGGNTWGLDFDRTGRLMYSTNYGGFALVHGVQGGYYVKSFGKHGALHNPHAYGYFEHAPHKDFQGGHVTVGGIVYQGDALPESFRGKYIAGDLLGHGVRWHNIVPWGSTVKTENGGELVAANDPWFATTDVMMGPDGAIY
;
A
#
# COMPACT_ATOMS: atom_id res chain seq x y z
N MET A 1 36.37 -61.28 35.39
CA MET A 1 35.16 -60.64 34.82
C MET A 1 35.41 -59.14 34.68
N LYS A 2 35.79 -58.68 33.49
CA LYS A 2 35.94 -57.25 33.18
C LYS A 2 34.63 -56.80 32.51
N LYS A 3 33.93 -55.82 33.09
CA LYS A 3 32.73 -55.21 32.50
C LYS A 3 33.17 -54.23 31.40
N SER A 4 32.76 -54.49 30.17
CA SER A 4 32.85 -53.55 29.04
C SER A 4 31.74 -52.50 29.19
N GLY A 5 32.14 -51.23 29.34
CA GLY A 5 31.23 -50.09 29.22
C GLY A 5 31.24 -49.61 27.78
N TRP A 6 30.06 -49.56 27.16
CA TRP A 6 29.87 -48.94 25.85
C TRP A 6 29.84 -47.41 26.03
N LEU A 7 30.74 -46.69 25.37
CA LEU A 7 30.64 -45.24 25.20
C LEU A 7 29.67 -44.95 24.05
N TRP A 8 28.56 -44.29 24.35
CA TRP A 8 27.71 -43.66 23.33
C TRP A 8 28.25 -42.26 23.08
N GLY A 9 28.78 -42.03 21.88
CA GLY A 9 29.16 -40.71 21.39
C GLY A 9 28.08 -40.18 20.44
N VAL A 10 27.60 -38.97 20.67
CA VAL A 10 26.81 -38.22 19.68
C VAL A 10 27.78 -37.55 18.72
N VAL A 11 27.79 -37.97 17.46
CA VAL A 11 28.51 -37.28 16.39
C VAL A 11 27.60 -36.17 15.87
N GLY A 12 27.90 -34.92 16.24
CA GLY A 12 27.28 -33.76 15.63
C GLY A 12 27.87 -33.53 14.25
N ILE A 13 27.12 -33.89 13.20
CA ILE A 13 27.44 -33.47 11.83
C ILE A 13 26.95 -32.03 11.69
N VAL A 14 27.87 -31.08 11.77
CA VAL A 14 27.59 -29.70 11.32
C VAL A 14 27.59 -29.74 9.80
N LEU A 15 26.41 -29.90 9.21
CA LEU A 15 26.19 -29.44 7.84
C LEU A 15 26.40 -27.93 7.88
N TRP A 16 27.51 -27.45 7.32
CA TRP A 16 27.53 -26.10 6.78
C TRP A 16 26.41 -26.08 5.74
N GLY A 17 25.23 -25.59 6.15
CA GLY A 17 24.19 -25.23 5.22
C GLY A 17 24.84 -24.21 4.30
N GLY A 18 25.10 -24.63 3.06
CA GLY A 18 25.42 -23.67 2.01
C GLY A 18 24.34 -22.61 2.10
N ILE A 19 24.78 -21.35 2.20
CA ILE A 19 23.89 -20.21 2.05
C ILE A 19 23.07 -20.53 0.81
N VAL A 20 21.77 -20.79 1.00
CA VAL A 20 20.84 -20.79 -0.12
C VAL A 20 20.91 -19.35 -0.56
N SER A 21 21.74 -19.07 -1.57
CA SER A 21 21.80 -17.76 -2.19
C SER A 21 20.37 -17.48 -2.63
N GLY A 22 19.72 -16.53 -1.97
CA GLY A 22 18.49 -15.96 -2.51
C GLY A 22 18.77 -15.60 -3.97
N GLN A 23 17.81 -15.87 -4.86
CA GLN A 23 18.00 -15.52 -6.27
C GLN A 23 18.08 -13.99 -6.49
N GLY A 24 17.75 -13.19 -5.47
CA GLY A 24 17.86 -11.73 -5.44
C GLY A 24 19.11 -11.23 -4.72
N LEU A 25 19.40 -9.94 -4.92
CA LEU A 25 20.52 -9.24 -4.31
C LEU A 25 20.27 -9.01 -2.81
N SER A 26 21.34 -8.84 -2.03
CA SER A 26 21.19 -8.24 -0.70
C SER A 26 20.65 -6.80 -0.83
N PRO A 27 19.98 -6.25 0.20
CA PRO A 27 19.45 -4.88 0.15
C PRO A 27 20.50 -3.84 -0.28
N GLU A 28 21.71 -3.94 0.28
CA GLU A 28 22.81 -3.04 -0.02
C GLU A 28 23.34 -3.20 -1.46
N GLU A 29 23.42 -4.44 -1.96
CA GLU A 29 23.76 -4.70 -3.36
C GLU A 29 22.68 -4.20 -4.32
N ALA A 30 21.40 -4.38 -3.97
CA ALA A 30 20.27 -3.88 -4.76
C ALA A 30 20.32 -2.35 -4.85
N ALA A 31 20.44 -1.66 -3.71
CA ALA A 31 20.57 -0.20 -3.66
C ALA A 31 21.76 0.30 -4.48
N GLY A 32 22.92 -0.38 -4.39
CA GLY A 32 24.12 -0.04 -5.15
C GLY A 32 24.02 -0.29 -6.66
N ARG A 33 23.06 -1.11 -7.12
CA ARG A 33 22.79 -1.32 -8.56
C ARG A 33 21.73 -0.39 -9.12
N MET A 34 21.00 0.34 -8.27
CA MET A 34 20.02 1.30 -8.73
C MET A 34 20.69 2.38 -9.58
N LYS A 35 20.06 2.71 -10.71
CA LYS A 35 20.43 3.86 -11.52
C LYS A 35 19.47 4.99 -11.24
N LEU A 36 20.02 6.12 -10.80
CA LEU A 36 19.29 7.34 -10.48
C LEU A 36 19.75 8.51 -11.37
N PRO A 37 18.96 9.61 -11.47
CA PRO A 37 19.43 10.85 -12.10
C PRO A 37 20.68 11.43 -11.41
N PRO A 38 21.49 12.24 -12.12
CA PRO A 38 22.64 12.90 -11.50
C PRO A 38 22.24 13.74 -10.27
N GLY A 39 23.00 13.61 -9.18
CA GLY A 39 22.75 14.32 -7.92
C GLY A 39 21.85 13.58 -6.92
N PHE A 40 21.35 12.40 -7.27
CA PHE A 40 20.59 11.52 -6.38
C PHE A 40 21.46 10.36 -5.87
N GLU A 41 21.11 9.87 -4.68
CA GLU A 41 21.65 8.64 -4.10
C GLU A 41 20.52 7.74 -3.61
N SER A 42 20.73 6.43 -3.62
CA SER A 42 19.86 5.43 -3.00
C SER A 42 20.52 4.90 -1.72
N LYS A 43 19.73 4.78 -0.65
CA LYS A 43 20.18 4.22 0.64
C LYS A 43 19.16 3.22 1.15
N VAL A 44 19.65 2.17 1.82
CA VAL A 44 18.79 1.21 2.51
C VAL A 44 18.45 1.78 3.89
N VAL A 45 17.20 2.23 4.05
CA VAL A 45 16.68 2.80 5.31
C VAL A 45 16.26 1.71 6.29
N ALA A 46 15.64 0.63 5.81
CA ALA A 46 15.27 -0.54 6.61
C ALA A 46 15.29 -1.81 5.75
N ALA A 47 15.62 -2.95 6.36
CA ALA A 47 15.67 -4.25 5.68
C ALA A 47 15.37 -5.41 6.64
N GLU A 48 15.31 -6.63 6.14
CA GLU A 48 15.19 -7.82 6.99
C GLU A 48 16.35 -7.90 8.01
N PRO A 49 16.09 -8.37 9.25
CA PRO A 49 14.83 -8.90 9.76
C PRO A 49 13.84 -7.85 10.27
N LEU A 50 14.20 -6.56 10.25
CA LEU A 50 13.41 -5.48 10.83
C LEU A 50 12.07 -5.27 10.09
N VAL A 51 12.12 -5.28 8.75
CA VAL A 51 10.96 -5.13 7.86
C VAL A 51 10.90 -6.29 6.88
N ARG A 52 9.70 -6.85 6.70
CA ARG A 52 9.39 -7.93 5.75
C ARG A 52 8.06 -7.65 5.06
N GLN A 53 8.00 -7.83 3.74
CA GLN A 53 6.80 -7.59 2.92
C GLN A 53 6.10 -6.25 3.22
N PRO A 54 6.80 -5.10 3.09
CA PRO A 54 6.19 -3.79 3.29
C PRO A 54 5.16 -3.50 2.19
N VAL A 55 3.98 -3.01 2.57
CA VAL A 55 2.91 -2.66 1.60
C VAL A 55 2.35 -1.25 1.77
N ALA A 56 2.62 -0.61 2.89
CA ALA A 56 2.29 0.78 3.15
C ALA A 56 3.18 1.31 4.27
N MET A 57 3.56 2.58 4.17
CA MET A 57 4.42 3.24 5.14
C MET A 57 4.11 4.72 5.27
N ASP A 58 4.41 5.28 6.45
CA ASP A 58 4.25 6.70 6.74
C ASP A 58 5.15 7.08 7.92
N PHE A 59 5.47 8.36 8.06
CA PHE A 59 6.21 8.89 9.20
C PHE A 59 5.27 9.50 10.24
N ASP A 60 5.50 9.21 11.51
CA ASP A 60 4.81 9.93 12.58
C ASP A 60 5.42 11.33 12.84
N ASP A 61 4.76 12.11 13.68
CA ASP A 61 5.20 13.45 14.08
C ASP A 61 6.48 13.46 14.94
N ARG A 62 7.00 12.27 15.31
CA ARG A 62 8.30 12.08 15.98
C ARG A 62 9.41 11.67 15.00
N GLY A 63 9.12 11.58 13.70
CA GLY A 63 10.09 11.23 12.66
C GLY A 63 10.40 9.73 12.60
N ARG A 64 9.55 8.87 13.17
CA ARG A 64 9.73 7.41 13.12
C ARG A 64 8.94 6.83 11.96
N LEU A 65 9.52 5.84 11.29
CA LEU A 65 8.90 5.20 10.14
C LEU A 65 7.95 4.08 10.62
N TRP A 66 6.67 4.17 10.27
CA TRP A 66 5.69 3.13 10.51
C TRP A 66 5.49 2.32 9.23
N VAL A 67 5.45 1.00 9.36
CA VAL A 67 5.35 0.09 8.20
C VAL A 67 4.33 -1.00 8.48
N ILE A 68 3.41 -1.21 7.54
CA ILE A 68 2.62 -2.44 7.50
C ILE A 68 3.49 -3.56 6.93
N GLN A 69 3.68 -4.62 7.71
CA GLN A 69 4.27 -5.88 7.26
C GLN A 69 3.16 -6.87 6.91
N TYR A 70 2.97 -7.14 5.61
CA TYR A 70 1.87 -7.94 5.04
C TYR A 70 2.20 -9.44 4.99
N LEU A 71 2.41 -10.03 6.15
CA LEU A 71 2.92 -11.39 6.32
C LEU A 71 1.84 -12.47 6.14
N GLN A 72 0.57 -12.12 6.33
CA GLN A 72 -0.60 -13.01 6.23
C GLN A 72 -1.19 -12.98 4.82
N TYR A 73 -0.38 -13.42 3.87
CA TYR A 73 -0.72 -13.37 2.46
C TYR A 73 -0.63 -14.77 1.80
N PRO A 74 -1.52 -15.13 0.85
CA PRO A 74 -2.68 -14.37 0.35
C PRO A 74 -4.00 -14.68 1.07
N ASN A 75 -4.00 -15.61 2.03
CA ASN A 75 -5.23 -16.07 2.67
C ASN A 75 -5.25 -15.58 4.13
N PRO A 76 -6.36 -14.98 4.58
CA PRO A 76 -6.54 -14.64 5.98
C PRO A 76 -6.55 -15.91 6.84
N GLU A 77 -5.97 -15.80 8.03
CA GLU A 77 -5.90 -16.88 9.01
C GLU A 77 -7.30 -17.23 9.53
N GLY A 78 -7.52 -18.50 9.87
CA GLY A 78 -8.79 -18.96 10.47
C GLY A 78 -10.02 -18.94 9.55
N LEU A 79 -9.87 -18.68 8.25
CA LEU A 79 -10.92 -18.81 7.24
C LEU A 79 -10.64 -19.97 6.27
N LYS A 80 -11.71 -20.62 5.80
CA LYS A 80 -11.63 -21.71 4.83
C LYS A 80 -12.07 -21.24 3.46
N ARG A 81 -11.25 -21.52 2.44
CA ARG A 81 -11.61 -21.29 1.03
C ARG A 81 -12.68 -22.30 0.62
N VAL A 82 -13.88 -21.82 0.31
CA VAL A 82 -15.02 -22.64 -0.13
C VAL A 82 -15.05 -22.78 -1.64
N GLN A 83 -14.72 -21.71 -2.36
CA GLN A 83 -14.75 -21.68 -3.81
C GLN A 83 -13.73 -20.68 -4.34
N VAL A 84 -13.15 -20.97 -5.51
CA VAL A 84 -12.34 -20.03 -6.28
C VAL A 84 -12.92 -19.99 -7.67
N ASP A 85 -13.20 -18.79 -8.18
CA ASP A 85 -13.75 -18.64 -9.53
C ASP A 85 -12.65 -18.51 -10.61
N ARG A 86 -13.07 -18.36 -11.87
CA ARG A 86 -12.15 -18.25 -13.02
C ARG A 86 -11.26 -16.99 -13.02
N TYR A 87 -11.55 -16.03 -12.15
CA TYR A 87 -10.79 -14.79 -11.98
C TYR A 87 -9.95 -14.82 -10.70
N SER A 88 -9.72 -16.00 -10.12
CA SER A 88 -8.99 -16.21 -8.87
C SER A 88 -9.64 -15.59 -7.64
N ARG A 89 -10.91 -15.20 -7.72
CA ARG A 89 -11.67 -14.66 -6.59
C ARG A 89 -12.08 -15.79 -5.66
N THR A 90 -11.73 -15.65 -4.40
CA THR A 90 -11.94 -16.63 -3.34
C THR A 90 -13.18 -16.28 -2.53
N LYS A 91 -14.09 -17.24 -2.39
CA LYS A 91 -15.18 -17.19 -1.42
C LYS A 91 -14.75 -17.94 -0.16
N TYR A 92 -14.81 -17.26 0.98
CA TYR A 92 -14.56 -17.86 2.29
C TYR A 92 -15.84 -18.39 2.93
N ASP A 93 -15.70 -19.23 3.95
CA ASP A 93 -16.79 -19.84 4.71
C ASP A 93 -17.60 -18.84 5.53
N ARG A 94 -16.97 -17.72 5.93
CA ARG A 94 -17.60 -16.64 6.68
C ARG A 94 -16.82 -15.33 6.54
N VAL A 95 -17.42 -14.26 7.04
CA VAL A 95 -16.73 -13.03 7.40
C VAL A 95 -16.21 -13.19 8.84
N PRO A 96 -14.92 -12.99 9.13
CA PRO A 96 -14.39 -13.11 10.49
C PRO A 96 -14.93 -11.96 11.36
N GLU A 97 -15.05 -12.15 12.67
CA GLU A 97 -15.28 -11.01 13.58
C GLU A 97 -14.08 -10.05 13.55
N PRO A 98 -14.27 -8.75 13.85
CA PRO A 98 -13.15 -7.80 13.95
C PRO A 98 -12.21 -8.16 15.12
N PRO A 99 -10.94 -7.70 15.10
CA PRO A 99 -10.06 -7.79 16.26
C PRO A 99 -10.71 -7.18 17.52
N PRO A 100 -10.42 -7.71 18.72
CA PRO A 100 -9.60 -8.89 18.99
C PRO A 100 -10.34 -10.23 18.90
N LYS A 101 -11.63 -10.24 18.51
CA LYS A 101 -12.49 -11.44 18.55
C LYS A 101 -12.25 -12.39 17.36
N GLY A 102 -11.85 -11.83 16.22
CA GLY A 102 -11.51 -12.60 15.02
C GLY A 102 -10.24 -13.45 15.14
N PRO A 103 -9.98 -14.31 14.13
CA PRO A 103 -8.70 -15.01 14.03
C PRO A 103 -7.52 -14.04 13.99
N ARG A 104 -6.43 -14.40 14.67
CA ARG A 104 -5.20 -13.60 14.66
C ARG A 104 -4.30 -14.06 13.52
N GLY A 105 -4.08 -13.18 12.55
CA GLY A 105 -3.16 -13.44 11.42
C GLY A 105 -1.73 -12.99 11.74
N ALA A 106 -0.87 -13.03 10.73
CA ALA A 106 0.54 -12.64 10.84
C ALA A 106 0.83 -11.16 10.53
N ASP A 107 -0.13 -10.39 9.99
CA ASP A 107 0.11 -8.97 9.67
C ASP A 107 0.32 -8.15 10.93
N ARG A 108 1.11 -7.07 10.79
CA ARG A 108 1.47 -6.16 11.88
C ARG A 108 1.81 -4.77 11.36
N ILE A 109 1.65 -3.78 12.22
CA ILE A 109 2.17 -2.43 12.02
C ILE A 109 3.35 -2.25 12.97
N THR A 110 4.52 -1.97 12.39
CA THR A 110 5.78 -1.85 13.12
C THR A 110 6.30 -0.42 13.03
N ILE A 111 6.67 0.14 14.18
CA ILE A 111 7.32 1.42 14.35
C ILE A 111 8.82 1.19 14.31
N LEU A 112 9.52 1.94 13.46
CA LEU A 112 10.95 1.86 13.24
C LEU A 112 11.60 3.18 13.65
N GLU A 113 12.71 3.07 14.37
CA GLU A 113 13.46 4.21 14.88
C GLU A 113 14.93 4.07 14.49
N ASP A 114 15.51 5.20 14.07
CA ASP A 114 16.94 5.41 13.91
C ASP A 114 17.45 6.00 15.23
N SER A 115 18.17 5.21 16.03
CA SER A 115 18.55 5.58 17.39
C SER A 115 19.90 6.31 17.48
N ASP A 116 20.67 6.34 16.39
CA ASP A 116 21.98 6.99 16.32
C ASP A 116 22.07 8.14 15.29
N GLY A 117 21.02 8.33 14.47
CA GLY A 117 20.85 9.44 13.56
C GLY A 117 21.61 9.29 12.25
N ASP A 118 21.96 8.07 11.84
CA ASP A 118 22.72 7.81 10.61
C ASP A 118 21.84 7.67 9.34
N GLY A 119 20.51 7.74 9.50
CA GLY A 119 19.52 7.57 8.45
C GLY A 119 19.09 6.13 8.20
N ARG A 120 19.55 5.17 9.02
CA ARG A 120 19.16 3.76 8.97
C ARG A 120 18.41 3.38 10.24
N MET A 121 17.23 2.78 10.06
CA MET A 121 16.43 2.30 11.19
C MET A 121 17.12 1.10 11.85
N ASP A 122 17.28 1.15 13.18
CA ASP A 122 18.00 0.14 13.98
C ASP A 122 17.13 -0.52 15.07
N ARG A 123 15.98 0.08 15.39
CA ARG A 123 15.01 -0.41 16.38
C ARG A 123 13.65 -0.61 15.75
N GLY A 124 12.92 -1.60 16.27
CA GLY A 124 11.57 -1.92 15.85
C GLY A 124 10.69 -2.36 17.02
N LYS A 125 9.48 -1.82 17.08
CA LYS A 125 8.41 -2.25 18.01
C LYS A 125 7.11 -2.34 17.23
N ASP A 126 6.35 -3.41 17.43
CA ASP A 126 5.00 -3.50 16.85
C ASP A 126 4.05 -2.59 17.64
N PHE A 127 3.36 -1.67 16.95
CA PHE A 127 2.22 -0.93 17.51
C PHE A 127 1.04 -1.87 17.72
N ILE A 128 0.76 -2.70 16.71
CA ILE A 128 -0.27 -3.74 16.76
C ILE A 128 0.15 -4.93 15.90
N ASN A 129 -0.24 -6.14 16.31
CA ASN A 129 0.01 -7.40 15.61
C ASN A 129 -1.20 -8.33 15.68
N GLY A 130 -1.16 -9.43 14.95
CA GLY A 130 -2.28 -10.38 14.90
C GLY A 130 -3.33 -10.01 13.85
N LEU A 131 -2.96 -9.17 12.88
CA LEU A 131 -3.87 -8.63 11.88
C LEU A 131 -3.98 -9.55 10.65
N ASN A 132 -4.99 -9.31 9.81
CA ASN A 132 -5.23 -10.02 8.56
C ASN A 132 -5.56 -9.03 7.44
N LEU A 133 -4.96 -9.23 6.27
CA LEU A 133 -5.23 -8.42 5.08
C LEU A 133 -5.16 -6.90 5.39
N THR A 134 -4.13 -6.49 6.12
CA THR A 134 -3.90 -5.07 6.48
C THR A 134 -3.14 -4.34 5.39
N THR A 135 -3.69 -3.25 4.87
CA THR A 135 -3.26 -2.66 3.59
C THR A 135 -3.22 -1.13 3.57
N GLY A 136 -3.50 -0.49 4.70
CA GLY A 136 -3.37 0.96 4.83
C GLY A 136 -3.52 1.38 6.28
N PHE A 137 -2.84 2.46 6.65
CA PHE A 137 -3.03 3.14 7.92
C PHE A 137 -2.89 4.66 7.73
N ALA A 138 -3.44 5.44 8.65
CA ALA A 138 -3.24 6.89 8.69
C ALA A 138 -3.32 7.39 10.13
N PHE A 139 -2.52 8.39 10.47
CA PHE A 139 -2.55 9.04 11.78
C PHE A 139 -3.62 10.13 11.85
N GLY A 140 -4.34 10.21 12.96
CA GLY A 140 -5.27 11.31 13.17
C GLY A 140 -6.15 11.11 14.39
N HIS A 141 -6.77 12.19 14.86
CA HIS A 141 -7.79 12.14 15.93
C HIS A 141 -7.36 11.42 17.23
N GLY A 142 -6.06 11.42 17.54
CA GLY A 142 -5.51 10.79 18.76
C GLY A 142 -5.37 9.28 18.66
N GLY A 143 -5.14 8.75 17.45
CA GLY A 143 -4.89 7.33 17.23
C GLY A 143 -4.52 7.02 15.78
N VAL A 144 -4.72 5.77 15.41
CA VAL A 144 -4.34 5.22 14.10
C VAL A 144 -5.55 4.59 13.44
N TYR A 145 -5.91 5.08 12.26
CA TYR A 145 -6.86 4.43 11.37
C TYR A 145 -6.17 3.26 10.70
N VAL A 146 -6.79 2.09 10.67
CA VAL A 146 -6.19 0.87 10.12
C VAL A 146 -7.20 0.18 9.21
N LEU A 147 -6.82 -0.01 7.95
CA LEU A 147 -7.57 -0.81 7.01
C LEU A 147 -7.13 -2.27 7.12
N ASN A 148 -7.85 -3.03 7.94
CA ASN A 148 -7.71 -4.48 8.12
C ASN A 148 -8.95 -5.12 7.49
N VAL A 149 -8.87 -5.44 6.19
CA VAL A 149 -10.04 -5.88 5.40
C VAL A 149 -10.67 -7.12 6.06
N PRO A 150 -11.99 -7.13 6.32
CA PRO A 150 -13.06 -6.33 5.68
C PRO A 150 -13.49 -5.06 6.44
N TYR A 151 -12.63 -4.52 7.30
CA TYR A 151 -12.93 -3.42 8.22
C TYR A 151 -12.03 -2.21 8.02
N LEU A 152 -12.62 -1.01 8.22
CA LEU A 152 -11.86 0.16 8.66
C LEU A 152 -11.96 0.22 10.19
N LEU A 153 -10.81 0.21 10.85
CA LEU A 153 -10.67 0.23 12.30
C LEU A 153 -10.04 1.53 12.77
N PHE A 154 -10.27 1.91 14.02
CA PHE A 154 -9.53 2.97 14.70
C PHE A 154 -9.00 2.47 16.03
N TYR A 155 -7.68 2.54 16.20
CA TYR A 155 -6.98 2.24 17.44
C TYR A 155 -6.61 3.55 18.12
N PRO A 156 -7.27 3.93 19.23
CA PRO A 156 -6.88 5.11 20.00
C PRO A 156 -5.51 4.90 20.66
N ASP A 157 -4.70 5.95 20.68
CA ASP A 157 -3.41 6.04 21.38
C ASP A 157 -3.30 7.48 21.88
N ARG A 158 -4.11 7.79 22.91
CA ARG A 158 -4.30 9.16 23.41
C ARG A 158 -3.19 9.58 24.34
N ASP A 159 -2.56 8.63 25.03
CA ASP A 159 -1.41 8.89 25.89
C ASP A 159 -0.07 8.85 25.13
N ARG A 160 -0.09 8.41 23.87
CA ARG A 160 1.04 8.43 22.92
C ARG A 160 2.18 7.51 23.35
N ASP A 161 1.86 6.39 23.99
CA ASP A 161 2.84 5.41 24.48
C ASP A 161 3.17 4.29 23.46
N ASP A 162 2.63 4.42 22.24
CA ASP A 162 2.76 3.46 21.15
C ASP A 162 2.11 2.09 21.45
N VAL A 163 1.04 2.09 22.24
CA VAL A 163 0.18 0.95 22.51
C VAL A 163 -1.27 1.41 22.38
N PRO A 164 -2.15 0.66 21.68
CA PRO A 164 -3.57 0.98 21.66
C PRO A 164 -4.17 1.03 23.08
N ASP A 165 -4.87 2.12 23.41
CA ASP A 165 -5.50 2.34 24.72
C ASP A 165 -6.61 1.31 25.02
N GLU A 166 -7.30 0.85 23.97
CA GLU A 166 -8.44 -0.05 24.02
C GLU A 166 -8.57 -0.88 22.73
N ASP A 167 -9.53 -1.82 22.74
CA ASP A 167 -9.93 -2.56 21.54
C ASP A 167 -10.38 -1.59 20.41
N PRO A 168 -10.16 -1.93 19.13
CA PRO A 168 -10.44 -1.00 18.04
C PRO A 168 -11.93 -0.67 17.88
N GLU A 169 -12.23 0.60 17.57
CA GLU A 169 -13.54 0.99 17.06
C GLU A 169 -13.69 0.50 15.61
N VAL A 170 -14.78 -0.19 15.29
CA VAL A 170 -15.12 -0.58 13.92
C VAL A 170 -15.87 0.57 13.25
N LEU A 171 -15.19 1.28 12.34
CA LEU A 171 -15.71 2.47 11.67
C LEU A 171 -16.55 2.13 10.44
N LEU A 172 -16.05 1.20 9.62
CA LEU A 172 -16.74 0.69 8.43
C LEU A 172 -16.60 -0.84 8.35
N THR A 173 -17.63 -1.46 7.77
CA THR A 173 -17.68 -2.88 7.46
C THR A 173 -18.10 -3.05 6.01
N GLY A 174 -17.68 -4.14 5.37
CA GLY A 174 -18.22 -4.55 4.07
C GLY A 174 -17.24 -4.38 2.91
N PHE A 175 -15.96 -4.13 3.18
CA PHE A 175 -14.92 -4.29 2.16
C PHE A 175 -14.80 -5.77 1.77
N GLY A 176 -14.65 -6.03 0.48
CA GLY A 176 -14.52 -7.38 -0.07
C GLY A 176 -13.15 -8.01 0.22
N MET A 177 -13.13 -9.34 0.40
CA MET A 177 -11.92 -10.15 0.68
C MET A 177 -11.59 -11.10 -0.47
N GLU A 178 -12.29 -11.00 -1.60
CA GLU A 178 -12.28 -12.05 -2.63
C GLU A 178 -10.91 -12.20 -3.30
N ASP A 179 -10.12 -11.14 -3.37
CA ASP A 179 -8.79 -11.15 -3.98
C ASP A 179 -7.86 -10.24 -3.18
N ALA A 180 -6.91 -10.86 -2.46
CA ALA A 180 -5.92 -10.16 -1.63
C ALA A 180 -5.03 -9.18 -2.43
N HIS A 181 -4.99 -9.29 -3.77
CA HIS A 181 -4.30 -8.35 -4.67
C HIS A 181 -5.17 -7.16 -5.13
N SER A 182 -6.37 -7.00 -4.60
CA SER A 182 -7.27 -5.90 -5.01
C SER A 182 -8.12 -5.38 -3.86
N VAL A 183 -7.91 -5.88 -2.64
CA VAL A 183 -8.62 -5.40 -1.46
C VAL A 183 -8.51 -3.87 -1.32
N ALA A 184 -9.43 -3.30 -0.55
CA ALA A 184 -9.32 -1.91 -0.15
C ALA A 184 -7.93 -1.66 0.42
N ASN A 185 -7.31 -0.54 0.06
CA ASN A 185 -5.93 -0.23 0.39
C ASN A 185 -5.72 1.28 0.40
N SER A 186 -4.54 1.71 0.86
CA SER A 186 -4.16 3.11 0.99
C SER A 186 -5.06 3.87 1.98
N LEU A 187 -4.49 4.79 2.75
CA LEU A 187 -5.26 5.70 3.58
C LEU A 187 -4.56 7.06 3.58
N THR A 188 -5.25 8.09 3.11
CA THR A 188 -4.71 9.45 3.00
C THR A 188 -5.76 10.45 3.45
N PHE A 189 -5.39 11.38 4.33
CA PHE A 189 -6.26 12.51 4.64
C PHE A 189 -6.26 13.52 3.50
N GLY A 190 -7.45 13.86 3.02
CA GLY A 190 -7.62 14.94 2.05
C GLY A 190 -7.51 16.31 2.71
N PRO A 191 -7.31 17.38 1.91
CA PRO A 191 -7.25 18.76 2.42
C PRO A 191 -8.58 19.25 3.02
N ASP A 192 -9.66 18.49 2.82
CA ASP A 192 -11.00 18.71 3.39
C ASP A 192 -11.20 18.01 4.74
N GLY A 193 -10.19 17.30 5.26
CA GLY A 193 -10.25 16.57 6.52
C GLY A 193 -10.98 15.23 6.46
N TRP A 194 -11.37 14.77 5.27
CA TRP A 194 -11.90 13.42 5.08
C TRP A 194 -10.75 12.42 4.92
N LEU A 195 -10.98 11.20 5.39
CA LEU A 195 -10.06 10.08 5.16
C LEU A 195 -10.45 9.39 3.85
N TYR A 196 -9.51 9.28 2.92
CA TYR A 196 -9.71 8.64 1.61
C TYR A 196 -9.01 7.29 1.58
N GLY A 197 -9.57 6.35 0.82
CA GLY A 197 -8.94 5.08 0.51
C GLY A 197 -9.35 4.55 -0.86
N CYS A 198 -8.56 3.62 -1.38
CA CYS A 198 -8.79 2.98 -2.67
C CYS A 198 -9.57 1.68 -2.51
N GLN A 199 -10.27 1.30 -3.58
CA GLN A 199 -10.91 -0.01 -3.75
C GLN A 199 -10.44 -0.59 -5.09
N GLY A 200 -9.94 -1.82 -5.07
CA GLY A 200 -9.46 -2.48 -6.27
C GLY A 200 -10.54 -3.16 -7.09
N SER A 201 -10.08 -3.92 -8.09
CA SER A 201 -10.91 -4.37 -9.22
C SER A 201 -11.67 -5.67 -9.01
N THR A 202 -11.08 -6.67 -8.34
CA THR A 202 -11.60 -8.03 -8.24
C THR A 202 -12.30 -8.32 -6.92
N VAL A 203 -12.56 -7.29 -6.12
CA VAL A 203 -13.26 -7.36 -4.84
C VAL A 203 -14.48 -6.45 -4.85
N THR A 204 -15.55 -6.90 -4.20
CA THR A 204 -16.81 -6.14 -4.11
C THR A 204 -16.93 -5.55 -2.73
N ALA A 205 -16.99 -4.23 -2.65
CA ALA A 205 -17.37 -3.53 -1.43
C ALA A 205 -18.90 -3.40 -1.38
N ASN A 206 -19.48 -3.57 -0.19
CA ASN A 206 -20.85 -3.19 0.11
C ASN A 206 -20.86 -2.46 1.44
N ILE A 207 -20.74 -1.13 1.38
CA ILE A 207 -20.58 -0.28 2.55
C ILE A 207 -21.82 0.57 2.67
N ARG A 208 -22.56 0.36 3.76
CA ARG A 208 -23.83 1.08 4.05
C ARG A 208 -24.83 1.02 2.88
N GLY A 209 -24.88 -0.12 2.19
CA GLY A 209 -25.79 -0.37 1.07
C GLY A 209 -25.30 0.15 -0.28
N ILE A 210 -24.11 0.76 -0.35
CA ILE A 210 -23.46 1.14 -1.61
C ILE A 210 -22.57 -0.03 -2.03
N GLU A 211 -23.00 -0.77 -3.05
CA GLU A 211 -22.21 -1.84 -3.66
C GLU A 211 -21.39 -1.31 -4.83
N PHE A 212 -20.07 -1.52 -4.81
CA PHE A 212 -19.18 -1.05 -5.87
C PHE A 212 -17.88 -1.88 -5.95
N GLN A 213 -17.19 -1.72 -7.08
CA GLN A 213 -15.82 -2.16 -7.31
C GLN A 213 -15.08 -1.00 -7.94
N GLN A 214 -13.75 -0.95 -7.80
CA GLN A 214 -12.88 0.07 -8.39
C GLN A 214 -13.21 1.51 -7.99
N GLY A 215 -12.23 2.22 -7.46
CA GLY A 215 -12.32 3.67 -7.29
C GLY A 215 -11.85 4.12 -5.93
N VAL A 216 -12.33 5.29 -5.54
CA VAL A 216 -11.92 5.97 -4.31
C VAL A 216 -13.15 6.19 -3.46
N TRP A 217 -13.04 5.81 -2.19
CA TRP A 217 -14.05 6.08 -1.17
C TRP A 217 -13.51 7.08 -0.16
N ARG A 218 -14.40 7.72 0.59
CA ARG A 218 -14.01 8.60 1.69
C ARG A 218 -14.91 8.45 2.90
N TYR A 219 -14.34 8.74 4.06
CA TYR A 219 -14.98 8.65 5.36
C TYR A 219 -14.72 9.91 6.16
N HIS A 220 -15.76 10.51 6.72
CA HIS A 220 -15.62 11.68 7.59
C HIS A 220 -15.42 11.21 9.04
N PRO A 221 -14.27 11.49 9.69
CA PRO A 221 -13.98 10.97 11.03
C PRO A 221 -14.96 11.40 12.13
N VAL A 222 -15.43 12.64 12.08
CA VAL A 222 -16.34 13.23 13.08
C VAL A 222 -17.81 12.89 12.82
N THR A 223 -18.34 13.18 11.62
CA THR A 223 -19.75 12.91 11.30
C THR A 223 -20.01 11.42 11.02
N LYS A 224 -18.94 10.64 10.85
CA LYS A 224 -18.96 9.23 10.51
C LYS A 224 -19.64 8.99 9.17
N GLU A 225 -19.73 9.97 8.28
CA GLU A 225 -20.30 9.82 6.93
C GLU A 225 -19.39 9.00 6.02
N PHE A 226 -19.99 8.31 5.06
CA PHE A 226 -19.29 7.53 4.04
C PHE A 226 -19.76 7.96 2.67
N GLU A 227 -18.83 8.11 1.74
CA GLU A 227 -19.12 8.34 0.33
C GLU A 227 -18.26 7.45 -0.56
N LEU A 228 -18.87 6.95 -1.63
CA LEU A 228 -18.12 6.56 -2.81
C LEU A 228 -17.74 7.85 -3.56
N PHE A 229 -16.50 8.32 -3.37
CA PHE A 229 -16.03 9.58 -3.94
C PHE A 229 -16.03 9.52 -5.45
N CYS A 230 -15.47 8.45 -6.04
CA CYS A 230 -15.58 8.17 -7.47
C CYS A 230 -15.46 6.67 -7.75
N GLU A 231 -15.99 6.21 -8.89
CA GLU A 231 -16.00 4.80 -9.27
C GLU A 231 -15.28 4.56 -10.59
N GLY A 232 -14.53 3.46 -10.69
CA GLY A 232 -13.78 3.04 -11.87
C GLY A 232 -12.30 3.41 -11.79
N GLY A 233 -11.59 3.24 -12.90
CA GLY A 233 -10.15 3.55 -12.97
C GLY A 233 -9.22 2.33 -12.86
N GLY A 234 -9.76 1.11 -12.78
CA GLY A 234 -8.97 -0.13 -12.75
C GLY A 234 -8.65 -0.63 -11.35
N ASN A 235 -7.56 -1.37 -11.21
CA ASN A 235 -7.02 -1.74 -9.91
C ASN A 235 -6.06 -0.65 -9.43
N THR A 236 -6.32 -0.10 -8.25
CA THR A 236 -5.63 1.10 -7.74
C THR A 236 -4.93 0.79 -6.43
N TRP A 237 -3.71 1.31 -6.30
CA TRP A 237 -2.81 1.21 -5.16
C TRP A 237 -2.11 2.55 -4.94
N GLY A 238 -2.70 3.44 -4.14
CA GLY A 238 -2.15 4.77 -3.90
C GLY A 238 -3.01 5.89 -4.46
N LEU A 239 -3.11 6.95 -3.67
CA LEU A 239 -3.77 8.20 -4.00
C LEU A 239 -3.07 9.36 -3.29
N ASP A 240 -3.06 10.52 -3.93
CA ASP A 240 -2.53 11.76 -3.34
C ASP A 240 -3.22 12.99 -3.92
N PHE A 241 -3.00 14.15 -3.30
CA PHE A 241 -3.59 15.42 -3.68
C PHE A 241 -2.53 16.39 -4.19
N ASP A 242 -2.81 17.06 -5.32
CA ASP A 242 -1.98 18.20 -5.73
C ASP A 242 -2.19 19.41 -4.79
N ARG A 243 -1.32 20.43 -4.91
CA ARG A 243 -1.41 21.67 -4.13
C ARG A 243 -2.73 22.44 -4.24
N THR A 244 -3.59 22.09 -5.20
CA THR A 244 -4.90 22.70 -5.41
C THR A 244 -6.04 21.82 -4.90
N GLY A 245 -5.72 20.67 -4.30
CA GLY A 245 -6.68 19.70 -3.77
C GLY A 245 -7.26 18.76 -4.82
N ARG A 246 -6.66 18.62 -6.01
CA ARG A 246 -7.09 17.61 -6.99
C ARG A 246 -6.59 16.24 -6.58
N LEU A 247 -7.50 15.27 -6.49
CA LEU A 247 -7.17 13.89 -6.18
C LEU A 247 -6.61 13.20 -7.43
N MET A 248 -5.42 12.62 -7.31
CA MET A 248 -4.83 11.71 -8.27
C MET A 248 -4.75 10.32 -7.64
N TYR A 249 -5.08 9.29 -8.40
CA TYR A 249 -4.94 7.91 -7.93
C TYR A 249 -4.35 7.01 -9.01
N SER A 250 -3.65 5.97 -8.57
CA SER A 250 -2.91 5.07 -9.44
C SER A 250 -3.82 4.12 -10.22
N THR A 251 -3.24 3.40 -11.18
CA THR A 251 -3.98 2.53 -12.08
C THR A 251 -3.11 1.40 -12.61
N ASN A 252 -3.74 0.27 -12.92
CA ASN A 252 -3.15 -0.80 -13.72
C ASN A 252 -3.59 -0.80 -15.19
N TYR A 253 -4.24 0.28 -15.64
CA TYR A 253 -4.74 0.41 -17.00
C TYR A 253 -3.60 0.83 -17.94
N GLY A 254 -3.19 -0.10 -18.80
CA GLY A 254 -2.01 0.08 -19.65
C GLY A 254 -2.08 1.29 -20.56
N GLY A 255 -0.94 1.98 -20.68
CA GLY A 255 -0.81 3.21 -21.44
C GLY A 255 -1.10 4.49 -20.64
N PHE A 256 -1.43 4.39 -19.35
CA PHE A 256 -1.75 5.53 -18.49
C PHE A 256 -0.99 5.48 -17.17
N ALA A 257 -0.70 6.65 -16.58
CA ALA A 257 0.02 6.75 -15.32
C ALA A 257 -0.92 6.90 -14.10
N LEU A 258 -2.04 7.61 -14.26
CA LEU A 258 -2.95 7.98 -13.17
C LEU A 258 -4.37 8.26 -13.67
N VAL A 259 -5.29 8.34 -12.73
CA VAL A 259 -6.63 8.94 -12.88
C VAL A 259 -6.70 10.22 -12.06
N HIS A 260 -7.28 11.27 -12.63
CA HIS A 260 -7.69 12.46 -11.87
C HIS A 260 -9.12 12.25 -11.38
N GLY A 261 -9.27 11.95 -10.10
CA GLY A 261 -10.54 11.65 -9.43
C GLY A 261 -11.33 12.91 -9.08
N VAL A 262 -12.58 12.96 -9.52
CA VAL A 262 -13.52 14.04 -9.20
C VAL A 262 -14.71 13.44 -8.46
N GLN A 263 -15.21 14.14 -7.44
CA GLN A 263 -16.35 13.68 -6.65
C GLN A 263 -17.57 13.39 -7.53
N GLY A 264 -18.18 12.23 -7.34
CA GLY A 264 -19.30 11.72 -8.16
C GLY A 264 -18.91 11.26 -9.56
N GLY A 265 -17.61 11.24 -9.89
CA GLY A 265 -17.10 10.83 -11.19
C GLY A 265 -17.19 9.32 -11.42
N TYR A 266 -17.50 8.95 -12.66
CA TYR A 266 -17.45 7.57 -13.15
C TYR A 266 -16.36 7.45 -14.20
N TYR A 267 -15.51 6.44 -14.07
CA TYR A 267 -14.36 6.21 -14.93
C TYR A 267 -14.46 4.85 -15.63
N VAL A 268 -13.74 4.73 -16.74
CA VAL A 268 -13.64 3.48 -17.47
C VAL A 268 -13.20 2.34 -16.52
N LYS A 269 -13.84 1.19 -16.68
CA LYS A 269 -13.45 -0.07 -16.03
C LYS A 269 -13.58 -1.21 -17.03
N SER A 270 -12.99 -2.37 -16.73
CA SER A 270 -13.19 -3.57 -17.55
C SER A 270 -14.60 -4.13 -17.31
N PHE A 271 -15.64 -3.45 -17.84
CA PHE A 271 -17.07 -3.70 -17.57
C PHE A 271 -17.47 -5.17 -17.79
N GLY A 272 -16.90 -5.84 -18.80
CA GLY A 272 -17.15 -7.26 -19.04
C GLY A 272 -16.66 -8.20 -17.93
N LYS A 273 -15.66 -7.78 -17.14
CA LYS A 273 -15.10 -8.53 -16.00
C LYS A 273 -15.68 -8.05 -14.65
N HIS A 274 -15.92 -6.75 -14.51
CA HIS A 274 -16.22 -6.08 -13.23
C HIS A 274 -17.67 -5.58 -13.10
N GLY A 275 -18.52 -5.84 -14.09
CA GLY A 275 -19.92 -5.43 -14.08
C GLY A 275 -20.14 -3.95 -14.40
N ALA A 276 -21.38 -3.50 -14.27
CA ALA A 276 -21.81 -2.12 -14.51
C ALA A 276 -21.37 -1.18 -13.37
N LEU A 277 -21.48 0.13 -13.58
CA LEU A 277 -21.33 1.12 -12.51
C LEU A 277 -22.41 0.93 -11.44
N HIS A 278 -22.14 1.33 -10.20
CA HIS A 278 -23.11 1.22 -9.10
C HIS A 278 -24.39 2.01 -9.39
N ASN A 279 -24.27 3.12 -10.13
CA ASN A 279 -25.39 3.95 -10.54
C ASN A 279 -25.90 3.51 -11.93
N PRO A 280 -27.10 2.93 -12.03
CA PRO A 280 -27.67 2.49 -13.31
C PRO A 280 -28.07 3.65 -14.23
N HIS A 281 -28.04 4.88 -13.73
CA HIS A 281 -28.36 6.11 -14.46
C HIS A 281 -27.13 6.91 -14.91
N ALA A 282 -25.93 6.33 -14.82
CA ALA A 282 -24.71 6.95 -15.36
C ALA A 282 -24.74 7.00 -16.89
N TYR A 283 -24.64 8.20 -17.47
CA TYR A 283 -24.70 8.43 -18.94
C TYR A 283 -23.32 8.46 -19.60
N GLY A 284 -22.44 7.54 -19.19
CA GLY A 284 -21.06 7.45 -19.69
C GLY A 284 -20.04 7.43 -18.57
N TYR A 285 -18.77 7.56 -18.97
CA TYR A 285 -17.63 7.53 -18.08
C TYR A 285 -16.52 8.42 -18.63
N PHE A 286 -15.63 8.86 -17.75
CA PHE A 286 -14.37 9.51 -18.09
C PHE A 286 -13.28 8.47 -18.33
N GLU A 287 -12.29 8.85 -19.13
CA GLU A 287 -11.07 8.08 -19.31
C GLU A 287 -10.04 8.43 -18.22
N HIS A 288 -9.01 7.60 -18.09
CA HIS A 288 -7.78 7.95 -17.38
C HIS A 288 -7.16 9.24 -17.95
N ALA A 289 -6.31 9.91 -17.17
CA ALA A 289 -5.64 11.12 -17.64
C ALA A 289 -4.77 10.79 -18.87
N PRO A 290 -5.04 11.35 -20.07
CA PRO A 290 -4.33 10.97 -21.28
C PRO A 290 -2.83 11.06 -21.10
N HIS A 291 -2.09 10.04 -21.53
CA HIS A 291 -0.65 9.96 -21.29
C HIS A 291 0.14 10.02 -22.60
N LYS A 292 1.22 10.80 -22.59
CA LYS A 292 2.17 10.89 -23.71
C LYS A 292 3.46 10.14 -23.40
N ASP A 293 3.91 9.36 -24.39
CA ASP A 293 5.18 8.62 -24.37
C ASP A 293 5.28 7.61 -23.20
N PHE A 294 4.24 6.78 -23.05
CA PHE A 294 4.17 5.79 -21.97
C PHE A 294 5.40 4.86 -21.97
N GLN A 295 6.01 4.71 -20.79
CA GLN A 295 7.13 3.81 -20.55
C GLN A 295 6.93 3.08 -19.22
N GLY A 296 7.49 1.88 -19.13
CA GLY A 296 7.46 1.07 -17.92
C GLY A 296 6.49 -0.10 -17.96
N GLY A 297 6.36 -0.73 -16.80
CA GLY A 297 5.32 -1.67 -16.48
C GLY A 297 4.00 -0.94 -16.24
N HIS A 298 2.92 -1.43 -16.84
CA HIS A 298 1.60 -0.79 -16.85
C HIS A 298 0.89 -0.68 -15.47
N VAL A 299 1.58 -0.96 -14.37
CA VAL A 299 1.01 -0.99 -13.01
C VAL A 299 1.70 0.08 -12.19
N THR A 300 1.00 1.20 -12.00
CA THR A 300 1.46 2.24 -11.07
C THR A 300 0.99 1.91 -9.66
N VAL A 301 1.89 2.05 -8.70
CA VAL A 301 1.65 1.76 -7.28
C VAL A 301 2.25 2.85 -6.40
N GLY A 302 1.66 3.04 -5.23
CA GLY A 302 1.82 4.28 -4.48
C GLY A 302 1.46 5.47 -5.37
N GLY A 303 2.12 6.58 -5.15
CA GLY A 303 2.05 7.71 -6.04
C GLY A 303 1.80 9.00 -5.28
N ILE A 304 2.79 9.87 -5.31
CA ILE A 304 2.69 11.20 -4.70
C ILE A 304 2.74 12.28 -5.77
N VAL A 305 2.07 13.40 -5.51
CA VAL A 305 2.35 14.67 -6.16
C VAL A 305 3.42 15.36 -5.33
N TYR A 306 4.68 15.29 -5.78
CA TYR A 306 5.82 15.77 -4.99
C TYR A 306 5.72 17.27 -4.70
N GLN A 307 5.66 17.62 -3.42
CA GLN A 307 5.46 19.00 -2.94
C GLN A 307 6.57 19.50 -2.02
N GLY A 308 7.59 18.69 -1.76
CA GLY A 308 8.77 19.06 -0.97
C GLY A 308 9.77 19.93 -1.73
N ASP A 309 10.87 20.23 -1.06
CA ASP A 309 11.96 21.08 -1.54
C ASP A 309 13.35 20.41 -1.52
N ALA A 310 13.46 19.18 -1.03
CA ALA A 310 14.70 18.40 -1.04
C ALA A 310 15.15 17.99 -2.44
N LEU A 311 14.22 17.49 -3.28
CA LEU A 311 14.49 17.22 -4.69
C LEU A 311 14.60 18.52 -5.51
N PRO A 312 15.34 18.52 -6.64
CA PRO A 312 15.43 19.67 -7.53
C PRO A 312 14.07 20.23 -7.92
N GLU A 313 13.99 21.56 -8.13
CA GLU A 313 12.73 22.27 -8.43
C GLU A 313 11.95 21.66 -9.60
N SER A 314 12.63 21.04 -10.56
CA SER A 314 12.01 20.33 -11.68
C SER A 314 11.10 19.16 -11.28
N PHE A 315 11.21 18.65 -10.06
CA PHE A 315 10.35 17.58 -9.51
C PHE A 315 9.09 18.11 -8.82
N ARG A 316 9.01 19.40 -8.49
CA ARG A 316 7.83 19.96 -7.82
C ARG A 316 6.59 19.84 -8.68
N GLY A 317 5.51 19.30 -8.09
CA GLY A 317 4.24 19.03 -8.75
C GLY A 317 4.29 17.88 -9.77
N LYS A 318 5.35 17.08 -9.81
CA LYS A 318 5.39 15.85 -10.60
C LYS A 318 4.69 14.72 -9.85
N TYR A 319 4.04 13.85 -10.60
CA TYR A 319 3.54 12.59 -10.06
C TYR A 319 4.70 11.60 -10.02
N ILE A 320 5.12 11.15 -8.84
CA ILE A 320 6.18 10.15 -8.65
C ILE A 320 5.52 8.88 -8.15
N ALA A 321 5.64 7.79 -8.88
CA ALA A 321 4.98 6.53 -8.55
C ALA A 321 5.85 5.32 -8.87
N GLY A 322 5.60 4.23 -8.15
CA GLY A 322 6.23 2.95 -8.39
C GLY A 322 5.80 2.37 -9.74
N ASP A 323 6.75 1.79 -10.44
CA ASP A 323 6.55 0.99 -11.65
C ASP A 323 6.75 -0.48 -11.26
N LEU A 324 5.68 -1.11 -10.76
CA LEU A 324 5.73 -2.45 -10.15
C LEU A 324 6.29 -3.49 -11.13
N LEU A 325 5.85 -3.44 -12.40
CA LEU A 325 6.25 -4.42 -13.43
C LEU A 325 7.49 -3.99 -14.23
N GLY A 326 7.90 -2.73 -14.12
CA GLY A 326 9.14 -2.21 -14.70
C GLY A 326 10.31 -2.18 -13.73
N HIS A 327 10.12 -2.65 -12.49
CA HIS A 327 11.15 -2.76 -11.45
C HIS A 327 11.81 -1.41 -11.12
N GLY A 328 11.01 -0.41 -10.76
CA GLY A 328 11.54 0.92 -10.46
C GLY A 328 10.53 1.94 -9.99
N VAL A 329 10.93 3.21 -10.07
CA VAL A 329 10.11 4.38 -9.75
C VAL A 329 10.21 5.37 -10.91
N ARG A 330 9.08 5.89 -11.36
CA ARG A 330 9.01 6.86 -12.47
C ARG A 330 8.41 8.16 -11.98
N TRP A 331 8.73 9.24 -12.68
CA TRP A 331 8.02 10.51 -12.51
C TRP A 331 7.34 10.94 -13.81
N HIS A 332 6.21 11.61 -13.65
CA HIS A 332 5.35 12.05 -14.74
C HIS A 332 5.00 13.53 -14.57
N ASN A 333 5.02 14.25 -15.68
CA ASN A 333 4.54 15.62 -15.72
C ASN A 333 3.01 15.61 -15.64
N ILE A 334 2.43 16.36 -14.70
CA ILE A 334 1.00 16.66 -14.69
C ILE A 334 0.81 18.00 -15.42
N VAL A 335 -0.01 18.01 -16.47
CA VAL A 335 -0.29 19.19 -17.29
C VAL A 335 -1.78 19.47 -17.27
N PRO A 336 -2.23 20.70 -16.96
CA PRO A 336 -3.65 21.08 -17.05
C PRO A 336 -4.23 20.80 -18.45
N TRP A 337 -5.43 20.22 -18.49
CA TRP A 337 -6.12 19.92 -19.73
C TRP A 337 -7.63 20.09 -19.55
N GLY A 338 -8.14 21.28 -19.89
CA GLY A 338 -9.53 21.65 -19.60
C GLY A 338 -9.81 21.63 -18.09
N SER A 339 -10.87 20.93 -17.69
CA SER A 339 -11.24 20.71 -16.27
C SER A 339 -10.54 19.49 -15.64
N THR A 340 -9.65 18.83 -16.37
CA THR A 340 -8.88 17.67 -15.90
C THR A 340 -7.38 17.90 -16.13
N VAL A 341 -6.61 16.83 -16.07
CA VAL A 341 -5.18 16.82 -16.39
C VAL A 341 -4.88 15.81 -17.48
N LYS A 342 -3.76 16.03 -18.16
CA LYS A 342 -3.06 15.02 -18.96
C LYS A 342 -1.69 14.79 -18.34
N THR A 343 -1.07 13.66 -18.67
CA THR A 343 0.25 13.30 -18.18
C THR A 343 1.24 13.08 -19.31
N GLU A 344 2.51 13.34 -19.05
CA GLU A 344 3.60 13.09 -20.00
C GLU A 344 4.74 12.40 -19.24
N ASN A 345 5.37 11.39 -19.85
CA ASN A 345 6.52 10.74 -19.24
C ASN A 345 7.60 11.77 -18.87
N GLY A 346 8.00 11.77 -17.60
CA GLY A 346 9.02 12.67 -17.09
C GLY A 346 10.40 12.01 -17.04
N GLY A 347 10.45 10.70 -16.80
CA GLY A 347 11.68 9.92 -16.68
C GLY A 347 11.57 8.81 -15.65
N GLU A 348 12.73 8.22 -15.35
CA GLU A 348 12.90 7.16 -14.36
C GLU A 348 13.70 7.73 -13.17
N LEU A 349 13.07 7.75 -11.99
CA LEU A 349 13.71 8.17 -10.74
C LEU A 349 14.65 7.09 -10.23
N VAL A 350 14.21 5.84 -10.32
CA VAL A 350 14.94 4.67 -9.90
C VAL A 350 14.76 3.60 -10.96
N ALA A 351 15.84 3.22 -11.63
CA ALA A 351 15.91 1.95 -12.37
C ALA A 351 16.59 0.93 -11.45
N ALA A 352 15.86 -0.06 -10.94
CA ALA A 352 16.43 -0.92 -9.90
C ALA A 352 17.57 -1.81 -10.40
N ASN A 353 17.55 -2.17 -11.69
CA ASN A 353 18.48 -3.14 -12.29
C ASN A 353 18.53 -4.48 -11.52
N ASP A 354 17.41 -4.83 -10.87
CA ASP A 354 17.17 -6.08 -10.18
C ASP A 354 15.74 -6.55 -10.50
N PRO A 355 15.56 -7.69 -11.19
CA PRO A 355 14.23 -8.22 -11.48
C PRO A 355 13.45 -8.66 -10.22
N TRP A 356 14.10 -8.72 -9.06
CA TRP A 356 13.45 -8.98 -7.77
C TRP A 356 12.96 -7.72 -7.06
N PHE A 357 13.34 -6.53 -7.55
CA PHE A 357 12.83 -5.28 -7.01
C PHE A 357 11.41 -5.04 -7.53
N ALA A 358 10.45 -4.99 -6.61
CA ALA A 358 9.06 -4.68 -6.90
C ALA A 358 8.61 -3.60 -5.93
N THR A 359 8.44 -2.38 -6.44
CA THR A 359 7.91 -1.26 -5.66
C THR A 359 6.51 -1.60 -5.20
N THR A 360 6.18 -1.39 -3.93
CA THR A 360 4.84 -1.62 -3.38
C THR A 360 4.15 -0.32 -2.98
N ASP A 361 4.93 0.69 -2.59
CA ASP A 361 4.46 2.02 -2.21
C ASP A 361 5.52 3.06 -2.55
N VAL A 362 5.13 4.35 -2.55
CA VAL A 362 6.02 5.51 -2.69
C VAL A 362 5.45 6.62 -1.83
N MET A 363 6.25 7.18 -0.94
CA MET A 363 5.86 8.33 -0.12
C MET A 363 6.97 9.39 -0.03
N MET A 364 6.62 10.55 0.52
CA MET A 364 7.56 11.61 0.86
C MET A 364 7.77 11.64 2.37
N GLY A 365 9.01 11.54 2.83
CA GLY A 365 9.35 11.66 4.24
C GLY A 365 9.35 13.11 4.74
N PRO A 366 9.46 13.33 6.06
CA PRO A 366 9.48 14.66 6.67
C PRO A 366 10.73 15.48 6.28
N ASP A 367 11.78 14.82 5.79
CA ASP A 367 12.99 15.41 5.23
C ASP A 367 12.84 15.82 3.75
N GLY A 368 11.69 15.55 3.15
CA GLY A 368 11.42 15.78 1.73
C GLY A 368 12.01 14.73 0.78
N ALA A 369 12.66 13.68 1.29
CA ALA A 369 13.15 12.58 0.46
C ALA A 369 12.01 11.62 0.06
N ILE A 370 12.28 10.79 -0.95
CA ILE A 370 11.36 9.75 -1.42
C ILE A 370 11.78 8.42 -0.80
N TYR A 371 10.81 7.70 -0.24
CA TYR A 371 11.00 6.39 0.38
C TYR A 371 10.28 5.30 -0.41
#